data_AF-A0A7R9XYG1-F1
#
_entry.id   AF-A0A7R9XYG1-F1
#
_cell.length_a   1.000
_cell.length_b   1.000
_cell.length_c   1.000
_cell.angle_alpha   90.00
_cell.angle_beta   90.00
_cell.angle_gamma   90.00
#
_symmetry.space_group_name_H-M   'P 1'
#
loop_
_entity.id
_entity.type
_entity.pdbx_description
1 polymer ?
#
loop_
_entity_poly.entity_id
_entity_poly.type
_entity_poly.pdbx_seq_one_letter_code
_entity_poly.pdbx_strand_id
1 'polypeptide(L)'
;VCIDEFDKMRDEDRVAIHEAMEQQTISIAKAGITTVLNSRTAVLAAANPPSGRYDDLKTAQENIDLQTTILSRFDLIFIVRDERLYERDLQIADHVLSMHASAG
;
A
#
# COMPACT_ATOMS: atom_id res chain seq x y z
N VAL A 1 2.38 -10.96 1.69
CA VAL A 1 3.50 -10.00 1.69
C VAL A 1 2.95 -8.64 2.10
N CYS A 2 3.61 -7.95 3.03
CA CYS A 2 3.25 -6.60 3.44
C CYS A 2 4.25 -5.61 2.82
N ILE A 3 3.77 -4.54 2.20
CA ILE A 3 4.60 -3.52 1.55
C ILE A 3 4.20 -2.17 2.10
N ASP A 4 5.17 -1.45 2.65
CA ASP A 4 4.99 -0.07 3.08
C ASP A 4 5.53 0.89 2.02
N GLU A 5 5.06 2.13 2.05
CA GLU A 5 5.43 3.19 1.10
C GLU A 5 5.37 2.72 -0.37
N PHE A 6 4.28 2.03 -0.73
CA PHE A 6 4.12 1.44 -2.06
C PHE A 6 4.20 2.48 -3.19
N ASP A 7 3.85 3.75 -2.89
CA ASP A 7 4.01 4.90 -3.79
C ASP A 7 5.49 5.31 -4.02
N LYS A 8 6.42 4.89 -3.16
CA LYS A 8 7.87 5.19 -3.27
C LYS A 8 8.68 4.10 -3.96
N MET A 9 8.01 3.05 -4.45
CA MET A 9 8.68 1.95 -5.13
C MET A 9 9.29 2.39 -6.46
N ARG A 10 10.51 1.91 -6.74
CA ARG A 10 11.23 2.15 -8.01
C ARG A 10 10.51 1.48 -9.18
N ASP A 11 10.64 2.04 -10.37
CA ASP A 11 9.95 1.51 -11.57
C ASP A 11 10.29 0.05 -11.87
N GLU A 12 11.54 -0.36 -11.67
CA GLU A 12 11.98 -1.76 -11.85
C GLU A 12 11.24 -2.73 -10.91
N ASP A 13 11.07 -2.33 -9.65
CA ASP A 13 10.38 -3.13 -8.63
C ASP A 13 8.87 -3.15 -8.90
N ARG A 14 8.30 -2.04 -9.39
CA ARG A 14 6.88 -1.96 -9.79
C ARG A 14 6.54 -2.94 -10.91
N VAL A 15 7.40 -3.08 -11.92
CA VAL A 15 7.19 -4.04 -13.03
C VAL A 15 7.17 -5.48 -12.51
N ALA A 16 8.10 -5.83 -11.63
CA ALA A 16 8.17 -7.18 -11.05
C ALA A 16 6.92 -7.49 -10.20
N ILE A 17 6.45 -6.54 -9.40
CA ILE A 17 5.22 -6.72 -8.61
C ILE A 17 3.99 -6.80 -9.51
N HIS A 18 3.94 -6.00 -10.58
CA HIS A 18 2.86 -6.07 -11.55
C HIS A 18 2.77 -7.47 -12.17
N GLU A 19 3.90 -8.06 -12.58
CA GLU A 19 3.93 -9.46 -13.06
C GLU A 19 3.45 -10.44 -11.99
N ALA A 20 3.93 -10.29 -10.75
CA ALA A 20 3.55 -11.17 -9.64
C ALA A 20 2.05 -11.14 -9.35
N MET A 21 1.45 -9.94 -9.32
CA MET A 21 0.03 -9.76 -8.98
C MET A 21 -0.89 -10.14 -10.14
N GLU A 22 -0.45 -9.91 -11.39
CA GLU A 22 -1.20 -10.23 -12.60
C GLU A 22 -1.19 -11.73 -12.91
N GLN A 23 0.01 -12.31 -13.03
CA GLN A 23 0.21 -13.66 -13.57
C GLN A 23 0.34 -14.71 -12.47
N GLN A 24 0.50 -14.29 -11.20
CA GLN A 24 0.85 -15.17 -10.08
C GLN A 24 2.12 -15.98 -10.34
N THR A 25 3.02 -15.44 -11.16
CA THR A 25 4.33 -15.98 -11.46
C THR A 25 5.38 -14.88 -11.52
N ILE A 26 6.66 -15.25 -11.37
CA ILE A 26 7.81 -14.38 -11.60
C ILE A 26 8.76 -15.08 -12.57
N SER A 27 9.05 -14.42 -13.68
CA SER A 27 10.06 -14.84 -14.65
C SER A 27 11.44 -14.33 -14.26
N ILE A 28 12.43 -15.22 -14.32
CA ILE A 28 13.82 -14.91 -14.02
C ILE A 28 14.66 -15.32 -15.21
N ALA A 29 15.35 -14.35 -15.82
CA ALA A 29 16.32 -14.57 -16.88
C ALA A 29 17.65 -13.90 -16.50
N LYS A 30 18.54 -14.64 -15.84
CA LYS A 30 19.83 -14.11 -15.36
C LYS A 30 20.90 -15.19 -15.28
N ALA A 31 22.16 -14.83 -15.59
CA ALA A 31 23.32 -15.73 -15.49
C ALA A 31 23.15 -17.08 -16.21
N GLY A 32 22.47 -17.09 -17.36
CA GLY A 32 22.19 -18.31 -18.13
C GLY A 32 21.05 -19.18 -17.56
N ILE A 33 20.39 -18.74 -16.49
CA ILE A 33 19.21 -19.40 -15.92
C ILE A 33 17.97 -18.65 -16.40
N THR A 34 17.11 -19.37 -17.11
CA THR A 34 15.78 -18.92 -17.51
C THR A 34 14.75 -19.83 -16.86
N THR A 35 13.99 -19.32 -15.91
CA THR A 35 12.96 -20.09 -15.19
C THR A 35 11.78 -19.21 -14.82
N VAL A 36 10.63 -19.84 -14.58
CA VAL A 36 9.41 -19.17 -14.11
C VAL A 36 9.02 -19.80 -12.79
N LEU A 37 8.90 -19.00 -11.76
CA LEU A 37 8.54 -19.41 -10.41
C LEU A 37 7.11 -19.00 -10.10
N ASN A 38 6.42 -19.81 -9.32
CA ASN A 38 5.07 -19.51 -8.85
C ASN A 38 5.12 -18.50 -7.69
N SER A 39 4.29 -17.46 -7.72
CA SER A 39 4.23 -16.38 -6.73
C SER A 39 2.85 -16.22 -6.09
N ARG A 40 2.14 -17.34 -5.85
CA ARG A 40 0.87 -17.37 -5.08
C ARG A 40 1.03 -16.80 -3.67
N THR A 41 0.88 -15.49 -3.54
CA THR A 41 0.84 -14.77 -2.27
C THR A 41 -0.24 -13.69 -2.31
N ALA A 42 -0.86 -13.41 -1.17
CA ALA A 42 -1.63 -12.19 -0.99
C ALA A 42 -0.69 -10.99 -0.75
N VAL A 43 -1.10 -9.81 -1.21
CA VAL A 43 -0.37 -8.55 -1.00
C VAL A 43 -1.22 -7.63 -0.12
N LEU A 44 -0.61 -7.11 0.93
CA LEU A 44 -1.13 -6.00 1.72
C LEU A 44 -0.18 -4.82 1.50
N ALA A 45 -0.70 -3.70 1.01
CA ALA A 45 0.11 -2.53 0.70
C ALA A 45 -0.42 -1.29 1.42
N ALA A 46 0.50 -0.48 1.94
CA ALA A 46 0.24 0.87 2.41
C ALA A 46 0.89 1.87 1.44
N ALA A 47 0.17 2.94 1.11
CA ALA A 47 0.64 3.98 0.22
C ALA A 47 0.16 5.34 0.73
N ASN A 48 0.96 6.37 0.51
CA ASN A 48 0.60 7.73 0.88
C ASN A 48 0.12 8.51 -0.35
N PRO A 49 -0.87 9.43 -0.19
CA PRO A 49 -1.25 10.33 -1.26
C PRO A 49 -0.07 11.26 -1.62
N PRO A 50 0.09 11.69 -2.88
CA PRO A 50 1.28 12.41 -3.35
C PRO A 50 1.52 13.76 -2.65
N SER A 51 0.47 14.39 -2.12
CA SER A 51 0.58 15.64 -1.34
C SER A 51 0.59 15.42 0.18
N GLY A 52 0.71 14.16 0.64
CA GLY A 52 0.69 13.79 2.07
C GLY A 52 -0.69 13.89 2.73
N ARG A 53 -1.70 14.39 2.03
CA ARG A 53 -3.11 14.40 2.44
C ARG A 53 -4.01 14.03 1.27
N TYR A 54 -5.10 13.36 1.60
CA TYR A 54 -6.16 13.04 0.64
C TYR A 54 -6.98 14.30 0.36
N ASP A 55 -7.20 14.61 -0.92
CA ASP A 55 -7.97 15.77 -1.39
C ASP A 55 -9.35 15.31 -1.89
N ASP A 56 -10.41 15.67 -1.16
CA ASP A 56 -11.78 15.26 -1.48
C ASP A 56 -12.31 15.87 -2.79
N LEU A 57 -11.65 16.90 -3.33
CA LEU A 57 -12.03 17.51 -4.62
C LEU A 57 -11.46 16.75 -5.82
N LYS A 58 -10.51 15.86 -5.60
CA LYS A 58 -9.87 15.04 -6.64
C LYS A 58 -10.47 13.64 -6.68
N THR A 59 -10.37 13.00 -7.85
CA THR A 59 -10.74 11.60 -7.99
C THR A 59 -9.80 10.71 -7.16
N ALA A 60 -10.26 9.50 -6.80
CA ALA A 60 -9.42 8.54 -6.09
C ALA A 60 -8.13 8.20 -6.85
N GLN A 61 -8.19 8.15 -8.18
CA GLN A 61 -7.02 7.93 -9.03
C GLN A 61 -6.04 9.09 -8.99
N GLU A 62 -6.51 10.34 -8.93
CA GLU A 62 -5.62 11.51 -8.80
C GLU A 62 -5.03 11.65 -7.39
N ASN A 63 -5.68 11.08 -6.38
CA ASN A 63 -5.17 11.02 -5.01
C ASN A 63 -4.19 9.88 -4.76
N ILE A 64 -4.06 8.93 -5.69
CA ILE A 64 -3.20 7.76 -5.54
C ILE A 64 -2.19 7.75 -6.69
N ASP A 65 -0.91 7.93 -6.38
CA ASP A 65 0.18 7.97 -7.37
C ASP A 65 0.60 6.56 -7.84
N LEU A 66 -0.38 5.78 -8.31
CA LEU A 66 -0.22 4.42 -8.81
C LEU A 66 -0.87 4.27 -10.18
N GLN A 67 -0.29 3.39 -10.99
CA GLN A 67 -0.86 3.05 -12.30
C GLN A 67 -2.21 2.34 -12.10
N THR A 68 -3.18 2.67 -12.96
CA THR A 68 -4.52 2.05 -12.96
C THR A 68 -4.47 0.53 -13.09
N THR A 69 -3.49 0.00 -13.81
CA THR A 69 -3.25 -1.44 -13.96
C THR A 69 -2.98 -2.11 -12.62
N ILE A 70 -2.13 -1.53 -11.77
CA ILE A 70 -1.84 -2.04 -10.43
C ILE A 70 -3.07 -1.91 -9.52
N LEU A 71 -3.73 -0.74 -9.54
CA LEU A 71 -4.94 -0.51 -8.74
C LEU A 71 -6.05 -1.52 -9.05
N SER A 72 -6.21 -1.89 -10.33
CA SER A 72 -7.21 -2.89 -10.75
C SER A 72 -6.93 -4.30 -10.23
N ARG A 73 -5.72 -4.58 -9.73
CA ARG A 73 -5.32 -5.86 -9.15
C ARG A 73 -5.56 -5.96 -7.65
N PHE A 74 -5.90 -4.86 -6.99
CA PHE A 74 -6.33 -4.89 -5.61
C PHE A 74 -7.84 -5.14 -5.55
N ASP A 75 -8.23 -6.25 -4.92
CA ASP A 75 -9.64 -6.56 -4.69
C ASP A 75 -10.29 -5.57 -3.70
N LEU A 76 -9.50 -5.03 -2.78
CA LEU A 76 -9.94 -4.11 -1.73
C LEU A 76 -9.00 -2.92 -1.63
N ILE A 77 -9.56 -1.71 -1.62
CA ILE A 77 -8.84 -0.45 -1.42
C ILE A 77 -9.50 0.28 -0.25
N PHE A 78 -8.73 0.54 0.80
CA PHE A 78 -9.19 1.28 1.97
C PHE A 78 -8.54 2.66 2.00
N ILE A 79 -9.36 3.70 1.86
CA ILE A 79 -8.90 5.09 2.00
C ILE A 79 -9.03 5.48 3.47
N VAL A 80 -7.89 5.59 4.16
CA VAL A 80 -7.84 6.04 5.55
C VAL A 80 -7.58 7.54 5.56
N ARG A 81 -8.54 8.32 6.08
CA ARG A 81 -8.45 9.78 6.18
C ARG A 81 -8.30 10.21 7.63
N ASP A 82 -7.50 11.24 7.84
CA ASP A 82 -7.37 11.95 9.11
C ASP A 82 -8.47 13.02 9.21
N GLU A 83 -9.64 12.61 9.69
CA GLU A 83 -10.78 13.51 9.95
C GLU A 83 -10.63 14.16 11.33
N ARG A 84 -10.56 15.50 11.36
CA ARG A 84 -10.39 16.28 12.59
C ARG A 84 -11.67 16.31 13.41
N LEU A 85 -11.79 15.37 14.35
CA LEU A 85 -12.96 15.21 15.21
C LEU A 85 -12.51 15.20 16.66
N TYR A 86 -12.79 16.29 17.39
CA TYR A 86 -12.31 16.48 18.77
C TYR A 86 -12.63 15.29 19.69
N GLU A 87 -13.85 14.75 19.64
CA GLU A 87 -14.26 13.62 20.48
C GLU A 87 -13.47 12.34 20.14
N ARG A 88 -13.21 12.09 18.85
CA ARG A 88 -12.44 10.93 18.39
C ARG A 88 -10.97 11.08 18.73
N ASP A 89 -10.42 12.27 18.55
CA ASP A 89 -9.04 12.59 18.88
C ASP A 89 -8.79 12.43 20.39
N LEU A 90 -9.74 12.85 21.22
CA LEU A 90 -9.68 12.66 22.67
C LEU A 90 -9.69 11.18 23.05
N GLN A 91 -10.59 10.38 22.46
CA GLN A 91 -10.64 8.93 22.72
C GLN A 91 -9.34 8.22 22.32
N ILE A 92 -8.74 8.60 21.18
CA ILE A 92 -7.47 8.04 20.72
C ILE A 92 -6.34 8.45 21.68
N ALA A 93 -6.30 9.72 22.09
CA ALA A 93 -5.30 10.21 23.04
C ALA A 93 -5.38 9.49 24.38
N ASP A 94 -6.57 9.34 24.95
CA ASP A 94 -6.79 8.61 26.21
C ASP A 94 -6.36 7.14 26.07
N HIS A 95 -6.69 6.49 24.94
CA HIS A 95 -6.28 5.12 24.68
C HIS A 95 -4.75 4.98 24.63
N VAL A 96 -4.06 5.86 23.87
CA VAL A 96 -2.60 5.86 23.75
C VAL A 96 -1.94 6.11 25.12
N LEU A 97 -2.42 7.10 25.87
CA LEU A 97 -1.92 7.40 27.22
C LEU A 97 -2.10 6.20 28.17
N SER A 98 -3.26 5.53 28.13
CA SER A 98 -3.53 4.35 28.97
C SER A 98 -2.60 3.17 28.65
N MET A 99 -2.30 2.93 27.37
CA MET A 99 -1.36 1.88 26.96
C MET A 99 0.06 2.17 27.43
N HIS A 100 0.51 3.42 27.34
CA HIS A 100 1.85 3.81 27.81
C HIS A 100 1.97 3.83 29.34
N ALA A 101 0.90 4.18 30.06
CA ALA A 101 0.88 4.18 31.52
C ALA A 101 0.86 2.77 32.14
N SER A 102 0.35 1.77 31.41
CA SER A 102 0.29 0.36 31.85
C SER A 102 1.51 -0.47 31.43
N ALA A 103 2.37 0.07 30.58
CA ALA A 103 3.61 -0.56 30.13
C ALA A 103 4.84 -0.26 31.01
N GLY A 104 4.67 0.52 32.09
CA GLY A 104 5.67 0.77 33.13
C GLY A 104 5.28 0.12 34.45
#